data_AF-A0A1S6XRH1-F1
#
_entry.id   AF-A0A1S6XRH1-F1
#
_cell.length_a   1.000
_cell.length_b   1.000
_cell.length_c   1.000
_cell.angle_alpha   90.00
_cell.angle_beta   90.00
_cell.angle_gamma   90.00
#
_symmetry.space_group_name_H-M   'P 1'
#
loop_
_entity.id
_entity.type
_entity.pdbx_description
1 polymer ?
#
loop_
_entity_poly.entity_id
_entity_poly.type
_entity_poly.pdbx_seq_one_letter_code
_entity_poly.pdbx_strand_id
1 'polypeptide(L)'
;MTTSIVATVAQKYGLSEQEFCKKIIKNCINFNISKEDFEDFIYLADRYRLNPLDKEIYVIPKRGGGISVMTSIEGWLNIIRSRPNFNGMKLKKNAIMKAR
;
A
#
# COMPACT_ATOMS: atom_id res chain seq x y z
N MET A 1 -17.99 -17.79 -11.77
CA MET A 1 -16.56 -17.47 -12.01
C MET A 1 -16.02 -16.81 -10.75
N THR A 2 -14.92 -17.29 -10.19
CA THR A 2 -14.27 -16.65 -9.04
C THR A 2 -13.56 -15.39 -9.52
N THR A 3 -14.06 -14.21 -9.15
CA THR A 3 -13.41 -12.93 -9.46
C THR A 3 -12.08 -12.83 -8.73
N SER A 4 -11.01 -12.40 -9.41
CA SER A 4 -9.70 -12.22 -8.78
C SER A 4 -9.77 -11.15 -7.67
N ILE A 5 -8.89 -11.24 -6.68
CA ILE A 5 -8.77 -10.20 -5.64
C ILE A 5 -8.41 -8.85 -6.27
N VAL A 6 -7.58 -8.86 -7.31
CA VAL A 6 -7.16 -7.65 -8.02
C VAL A 6 -8.34 -6.99 -8.73
N ALA A 7 -9.18 -7.75 -9.42
CA ALA A 7 -10.40 -7.22 -10.04
C ALA A 7 -11.37 -6.66 -8.99
N THR A 8 -11.52 -7.36 -7.86
CA THR A 8 -12.38 -6.93 -6.74
C THR A 8 -11.91 -5.60 -6.15
N VAL A 9 -10.61 -5.44 -5.94
CA VAL A 9 -10.03 -4.20 -5.41
C VAL A 9 -10.05 -3.09 -6.46
N ALA A 10 -9.76 -3.39 -7.72
CA ALA A 10 -9.82 -2.41 -8.82
C ALA A 10 -11.22 -1.77 -8.95
N GLN A 11 -12.28 -2.55 -8.77
CA GLN A 11 -13.66 -2.04 -8.76
C GLN A 11 -13.92 -1.02 -7.66
N LYS A 12 -13.28 -1.14 -6.48
CA LYS A 12 -13.39 -0.14 -5.40
C LYS A 12 -12.86 1.23 -5.81
N TYR A 13 -11.95 1.28 -6.79
CA TYR A 13 -11.39 2.50 -7.36
C TYR A 13 -12.06 2.91 -8.68
N GLY A 14 -13.10 2.20 -9.13
CA GLY A 14 -13.75 2.45 -10.42
C GLY A 14 -12.85 2.18 -11.63
N LEU A 15 -11.90 1.26 -11.50
CA LEU A 15 -10.93 0.92 -12.55
C LEU A 15 -11.13 -0.51 -13.05
N SER A 16 -10.79 -0.76 -14.31
CA SER A 16 -10.61 -2.13 -14.78
C SER A 16 -9.38 -2.77 -14.12
N GLU A 17 -9.36 -4.09 -14.00
CA GLU A 17 -8.22 -4.84 -13.44
C GLU A 17 -6.91 -4.50 -14.16
N GLN A 18 -6.94 -4.43 -15.49
CA GLN A 18 -5.77 -4.13 -16.31
C GLN A 18 -5.25 -2.71 -16.09
N GLU A 19 -6.13 -1.71 -16.03
CA GLU A 19 -5.73 -0.33 -15.75
C GLU A 19 -5.20 -0.18 -14.33
N PHE A 20 -5.82 -0.85 -13.36
CA PHE A 20 -5.37 -0.85 -11.98
C PHE A 20 -3.96 -1.42 -11.87
N CYS A 21 -3.71 -2.61 -12.42
CA CYS A 21 -2.37 -3.21 -12.48
C CYS A 21 -1.34 -2.26 -13.11
N LYS A 22 -1.66 -1.67 -14.27
CA LYS A 22 -0.78 -0.73 -14.96
C LYS A 22 -0.45 0.49 -14.11
N LYS A 23 -1.44 1.08 -13.42
CA LYS A 23 -1.24 2.25 -12.56
C LYS A 23 -0.39 1.91 -11.33
N ILE A 24 -0.67 0.79 -10.66
CA ILE A 24 0.11 0.35 -9.49
C ILE A 24 1.55 0.07 -9.90
N ILE A 25 1.78 -0.71 -10.96
CA ILE A 25 3.14 -1.03 -11.41
C ILE A 25 3.88 0.25 -11.80
N LYS A 26 3.26 1.14 -12.58
CA LYS A 26 3.90 2.38 -13.04
C LYS A 26 4.25 3.34 -11.89
N ASN A 27 3.37 3.48 -10.90
CA ASN A 27 3.48 4.55 -9.91
C ASN A 27 4.06 4.09 -8.56
N CYS A 28 3.94 2.81 -8.22
CA CYS A 28 4.18 2.29 -6.88
C CYS A 28 5.27 1.21 -6.84
N ILE A 29 5.62 0.56 -7.96
CA ILE A 29 6.55 -0.58 -8.02
C ILE A 29 7.70 -0.26 -8.99
N ASN A 30 8.93 -0.28 -8.51
CA ASN A 30 10.13 0.04 -9.32
C ASN A 30 11.00 -1.19 -9.66
N PHE A 31 10.45 -2.39 -9.50
CA PHE A 31 11.13 -3.67 -9.74
C PHE A 31 10.18 -4.67 -10.40
N ASN A 32 10.73 -5.76 -10.93
CA ASN A 32 9.92 -6.84 -11.50
C ASN A 32 9.27 -7.66 -10.38
N ILE A 33 7.94 -7.71 -10.37
CA ILE A 33 7.14 -8.42 -9.38
C ILE A 33 6.45 -9.62 -10.04
N SER A 34 6.43 -10.77 -9.36
CA SER A 34 5.66 -11.93 -9.84
C SER A 34 4.16 -11.65 -9.76
N LYS A 35 3.35 -12.45 -10.45
CA LYS A 35 1.90 -12.30 -10.39
C LYS A 35 1.39 -12.61 -8.98
N GLU A 36 1.92 -13.66 -8.37
CA GLU A 36 1.59 -14.12 -7.03
C GLU A 36 1.94 -13.06 -5.97
N ASP A 37 3.15 -12.49 -6.05
CA ASP A 37 3.56 -11.41 -5.14
C ASP A 37 2.70 -10.15 -5.34
N PHE A 38 2.29 -9.85 -6.57
CA PHE A 38 1.40 -8.72 -6.83
C PHE A 38 0.02 -8.94 -6.21
N GLU A 39 -0.54 -10.14 -6.34
CA GLU A 39 -1.81 -10.50 -5.70
C GLU A 39 -1.72 -10.42 -4.17
N ASP A 40 -0.63 -10.91 -3.57
CA ASP A 40 -0.36 -10.80 -2.13
C ASP A 40 -0.26 -9.34 -1.67
N PHE A 41 0.40 -8.49 -2.45
CA PHE A 41 0.49 -7.06 -2.19
C PHE A 41 -0.91 -6.40 -2.19
N ILE A 42 -1.72 -6.67 -3.21
CA ILE A 42 -3.07 -6.12 -3.30
C ILE A 42 -3.97 -6.64 -2.18
N TYR A 43 -3.86 -7.92 -1.82
CA TYR A 43 -4.55 -8.49 -0.67
C TYR A 43 -4.20 -7.77 0.63
N LEU A 44 -2.91 -7.49 0.89
CA LEU A 44 -2.48 -6.77 2.09
C LEU A 44 -2.95 -5.31 2.10
N ALA A 45 -2.86 -4.63 0.95
CA ALA A 45 -3.37 -3.27 0.82
C ALA A 45 -4.87 -3.19 1.17
N ASP A 46 -5.67 -4.12 0.63
CA ASP A 46 -7.10 -4.18 0.92
C ASP A 46 -7.40 -4.53 2.38
N ARG A 47 -6.68 -5.52 2.93
CA ARG A 47 -6.85 -5.97 4.32
C ARG A 47 -6.63 -4.84 5.33
N TYR A 48 -5.65 -3.98 5.10
CA TYR A 48 -5.37 -2.83 5.94
C TYR A 48 -6.13 -1.56 5.54
N ARG A 49 -6.95 -1.63 4.48
CA ARG A 49 -7.68 -0.49 3.90
C ARG A 49 -6.75 0.67 3.54
N LEU A 50 -5.57 0.33 3.02
CA LEU A 50 -4.57 1.28 2.57
C LEU A 50 -4.59 1.38 1.05
N ASN A 51 -4.47 2.60 0.53
CA ASN A 51 -4.45 2.86 -0.89
C ASN A 51 -2.99 2.94 -1.42
N PRO A 52 -2.58 2.00 -2.29
CA PRO A 52 -1.26 2.07 -2.93
C PRO A 52 -1.08 3.30 -3.83
N LEU A 53 -2.15 3.78 -4.49
CA LEU A 53 -2.11 4.94 -5.39
C LEU A 53 -1.83 6.24 -4.62
N ASP A 54 -2.32 6.34 -3.38
CA ASP A 54 -2.07 7.46 -2.48
C ASP A 54 -0.77 7.29 -1.68
N LYS A 55 0.02 6.27 -2.03
CA LYS A 55 1.32 5.99 -1.41
C LYS A 55 1.22 5.73 0.10
N GLU A 56 0.11 5.13 0.53
CA GLU A 56 -0.10 4.73 1.92
C GLU A 56 0.61 3.41 2.27
N ILE A 57 0.75 2.54 1.27
CA ILE A 57 1.45 1.25 1.36
C ILE A 57 2.34 1.06 0.14
N TYR A 58 3.53 0.52 0.36
CA TYR A 58 4.52 0.21 -0.66
C TYR A 58 4.90 -1.25 -0.59
N VAL A 59 5.40 -1.76 -1.71
CA VAL A 59 6.01 -3.07 -1.80
C VAL A 59 7.53 -2.92 -1.99
N ILE A 60 8.29 -3.78 -1.33
CA ILE A 60 9.75 -3.78 -1.33
C ILE A 60 10.21 -5.23 -1.58
N PRO A 61 11.20 -5.48 -2.45
CA PRO A 61 11.71 -6.82 -2.68
C PRO A 61 12.46 -7.32 -1.44
N LYS A 62 12.27 -8.59 -1.06
CA LYS A 62 13.04 -9.24 0.02
C LYS A 62 14.35 -9.81 -0.52
N ARG A 63 15.40 -9.79 0.31
CA ARG A 63 16.63 -10.53 0.04
C ARG A 63 16.31 -12.03 0.10
N GLY A 64 16.43 -12.73 -1.03
CA GLY A 64 16.11 -14.16 -1.15
C GLY A 64 14.77 -14.49 -1.84
N GLY A 65 14.07 -13.49 -2.39
CA GLY A 65 12.84 -13.68 -3.15
C GLY A 65 11.58 -13.27 -2.38
N GLY A 66 10.50 -13.03 -3.14
CA GLY A 66 9.22 -12.54 -2.65
C GLY A 66 9.24 -11.06 -2.23
N ILE A 67 8.15 -10.64 -1.59
CA ILE A 67 7.92 -9.24 -1.22
C ILE A 67 7.76 -8.99 0.28
N SER A 68 8.05 -7.75 0.68
CA SER A 68 7.67 -7.15 1.97
C SER A 68 6.83 -5.92 1.71
N VAL A 69 5.88 -5.62 2.60
CA VAL A 69 5.12 -4.36 2.56
C VAL A 69 5.66 -3.37 3.58
N MET A 70 5.61 -2.09 3.25
CA MET A 70 5.95 -0.99 4.15
C MET A 70 4.84 0.06 4.11
N THR A 71 4.47 0.60 5.26
CA THR A 71 3.43 1.62 5.39
C THR A 71 4.06 3.00 5.52
N SER A 72 3.55 3.97 4.78
CA SER A 72 4.00 5.37 4.87
C SER A 72 3.48 6.03 6.14
N ILE A 73 3.96 7.24 6.44
CA ILE A 73 3.40 8.05 7.53
C ILE A 73 1.90 8.29 7.28
N GLU A 74 1.52 8.61 6.05
CA GLU A 74 0.11 8.82 5.68
C GLU A 74 -0.72 7.55 5.88
N GLY A 75 -0.19 6.37 5.51
CA GLY A 75 -0.89 5.10 5.75
C GLY A 75 -1.09 4.80 7.24
N TRP A 76 -0.07 5.05 8.07
CA TRP A 76 -0.22 4.93 9.53
C TRP A 76 -1.26 5.91 10.08
N LEU A 77 -1.27 7.15 9.59
CA LEU A 77 -2.27 8.14 9.98
C LEU A 77 -3.68 7.74 9.56
N ASN A 78 -3.87 7.16 8.37
CA ASN A 78 -5.15 6.64 7.91
C ASN A 78 -5.64 5.50 8.84
N ILE A 79 -4.78 4.52 9.15
CA ILE A 79 -5.10 3.44 10.10
C ILE A 79 -5.52 4.01 11.46
N ILE A 80 -4.78 4.98 11.98
CA ILE A 80 -5.08 5.60 13.29
C ILE A 80 -6.42 6.35 13.25
N ARG A 81 -6.65 7.17 12.22
CA ARG A 81 -7.87 7.97 12.05
C ARG A 81 -9.12 7.12 11.82
N SER A 82 -8.97 5.93 11.22
CA SER A 82 -10.10 5.03 10.97
C SER A 82 -10.71 4.42 12.25
N ARG A 83 -10.09 4.65 13.42
CA ARG A 83 -10.59 4.16 14.71
C ARG A 83 -11.70 5.07 15.26
N PRO A 84 -12.89 4.54 15.61
CA PRO A 84 -14.03 5.35 16.07
C PRO A 84 -13.75 6.25 17.29
N ASN A 85 -12.85 5.80 18.16
CA ASN A 85 -12.55 6.47 19.43
C ASN A 85 -11.30 7.36 19.36
N PHE A 86 -10.78 7.64 18.17
CA PHE A 86 -9.59 8.47 18.02
C PHE A 86 -9.93 9.96 18.17
N ASN A 87 -9.48 10.57 19.27
CA ASN A 87 -9.73 11.98 19.60
C ASN A 87 -8.54 12.91 19.24
N GLY A 88 -7.91 12.66 18.10
CA GLY A 88 -6.80 13.48 17.58
C GLY A 88 -5.40 13.11 18.10
N MET A 89 -4.38 13.67 17.44
CA MET A 89 -2.96 13.50 17.80
C MET A 89 -2.17 14.73 17.34
N LYS A 90 -1.17 15.15 18.11
CA LYS A 90 -0.20 16.18 17.70
C LYS A 90 1.07 15.51 17.20
N LEU A 91 1.44 15.78 15.95
CA LEU A 91 2.74 15.37 15.40
C LEU A 91 3.82 16.30 15.95
N LYS A 92 4.82 15.73 16.62
CA LYS A 92 6.04 16.45 17.01
C LYS A 92 7.16 16.08 16.04
N LYS A 93 7.66 17.07 15.31
CA LYS A 93 8.85 16.91 14.48
C LYS A 93 10.08 17.06 15.37
N ASN A 94 10.67 15.95 15.80
CA ASN A 94 11.98 15.98 16.46
C ASN A 94 13.05 15.88 15.38
N ALA A 95 13.66 17.01 15.02
CA ALA A 95 14.85 17.02 14.18
C ALA A 95 16.06 16.66 15.07
N ILE A 96 16.57 15.43 14.95
CA ILE A 96 17.93 15.13 15.37
C ILE A 96 18.80 15.26 14.12
N MET A 97 19.28 16.47 13.82
CA MET A 97 20.45 16.61 12.97
C MET A 97 21.66 16.19 13.81
N LYS A 98 22.07 14.92 13.69
CA LYS A 98 23.45 14.56 14.02
C LYS A 98 24.30 14.89 12.80
N ALA A 99 24.90 16.08 12.82
CA ALA A 99 26.10 16.32 12.03
C ALA A 99 27.24 15.53 12.69
N ARG A 100 27.76 14.53 11.97
CA ARG A 100 29.18 14.16 11.90
C ARG A 100 29.35 13.06 10.87
#